data_AF-A0A7K4N1C5-F1
#
_entry.id   AF-A0A7K4N1C5-F1
#
_cell.length_a   1.000
_cell.length_b   1.000
_cell.length_c   1.000
_cell.angle_alpha   90.00
_cell.angle_beta   90.00
_cell.angle_gamma   90.00
#
_symmetry.space_group_name_H-M   'P 1'
#
loop_
_entity.id
_entity.type
_entity.pdbx_description
1 polymer ?
#
loop_
_entity_poly.entity_id
_entity_poly.type
_entity_poly.pdbx_seq_one_letter_code
_entity_poly.pdbx_strand_id
1 'polypeptide(L)' 'TGLERDELASILEDLEKRGLMKVEEKSGLFGPKVELYLTDKGSVFIKFLRKDFQDSAR' A
#
# COMPACT_ATOMS: atom_id res chain seq x y z
N THR A 1 14.70 -4.45 -1.86
CA THR A 1 13.35 -5.00 -1.59
C THR A 1 13.01 -6.21 -2.44
N GLY A 2 13.86 -6.65 -3.38
CA GLY A 2 13.73 -7.97 -4.04
C GLY A 2 12.53 -8.16 -4.97
N LEU A 3 11.59 -7.21 -4.99
CA LEU A 3 10.41 -7.23 -5.86
C LEU A 3 10.75 -6.64 -7.23
N GLU A 4 10.28 -7.32 -8.27
CA GLU A 4 10.34 -6.82 -9.64
C GLU A 4 9.36 -5.67 -9.86
N ARG A 5 9.61 -4.83 -10.87
CA ARG A 5 8.82 -3.62 -11.13
C ARG A 5 7.34 -3.93 -11.37
N ASP A 6 7.05 -4.95 -12.17
CA ASP A 6 5.68 -5.31 -12.56
C ASP A 6 4.91 -5.98 -11.41
N GLU A 7 5.64 -6.72 -10.56
CA GLU A 7 5.10 -7.30 -9.34
C GLU A 7 4.69 -6.20 -8.36
N LEU A 8 5.57 -5.23 -8.13
CA LEU A 8 5.25 -4.07 -7.30
C LEU A 8 4.04 -3.30 -7.86
N ALA A 9 4.01 -3.04 -9.17
CA ALA A 9 2.89 -2.33 -9.80
C ALA A 9 1.55 -3.07 -9.61
N SER A 10 1.55 -4.39 -9.78
CA SER A 10 0.36 -5.24 -9.59
C SER A 10 -0.13 -5.22 -8.14
N ILE A 11 0.78 -5.23 -7.17
CA ILE A 11 0.44 -5.12 -5.74
C ILE A 11 -0.21 -3.76 -5.45
N LEU A 12 0.36 -2.67 -5.97
CA LEU A 12 -0.20 -1.33 -5.73
C LEU A 12 -1.59 -1.19 -6.36
N GLU A 13 -1.82 -1.75 -7.55
CA GLU A 13 -3.12 -1.77 -8.21
C GLU A 13 -4.18 -2.55 -7.41
N ASP A 14 -3.83 -3.73 -6.87
CA ASP A 14 -4.76 -4.51 -6.03
C ASP A 14 -5.13 -3.75 -4.75
N LEU A 15 -4.15 -3.14 -4.08
CA LEU A 15 -4.38 -2.36 -2.86
C LEU A 15 -5.29 -1.16 -3.11
N GLU A 16 -5.16 -0.50 -4.27
CA GLU A 16 -6.04 0.59 -4.68
C GLU A 16 -7.46 0.10 -4.99
N LYS A 17 -7.61 -0.97 -5.79
CA LYS A 17 -8.92 -1.59 -6.10
C LYS A 17 -9.68 -2.00 -4.84
N ARG A 18 -8.96 -2.49 -3.82
CA ARG A 18 -9.55 -2.90 -2.54
C ARG A 18 -9.87 -1.72 -1.62
N GLY A 19 -9.49 -0.51 -2.02
CA GLY A 19 -9.68 0.74 -1.28
C GLY A 19 -8.83 0.82 -0.02
N LEU A 20 -7.70 0.13 0.03
CA LEU A 20 -6.78 0.14 1.18
C LEU A 20 -5.73 1.26 1.05
N MET A 21 -5.50 1.72 -0.17
CA MET A 21 -4.53 2.76 -0.49
C MET A 21 -5.05 3.63 -1.64
N LYS A 22 -4.50 4.83 -1.78
CA LYS A 22 -4.66 5.71 -2.92
C LYS A 22 -3.31 5.95 -3.56
N VAL A 23 -3.24 5.84 -4.89
CA VAL A 23 -2.05 6.14 -5.69
C VAL A 23 -2.31 7.47 -6.41
N GLU A 24 -1.45 8.46 -6.19
CA GLU A 24 -1.55 9.75 -6.87
C GLU A 24 -0.28 10.03 -7.66
N GLU A 25 -0.44 10.31 -8.97
CA GLU A 25 0.65 10.84 -9.77
C GLU A 25 0.69 12.37 -9.65
N LYS A 26 1.87 12.90 -9.32
CA LYS A 26 2.12 14.34 -9.22
C LYS A 26 3.37 14.73 -9.99
N SER A 27 3.40 15.97 -10.46
CA SER A 27 4.62 16.56 -10.98
C SER A 27 5.43 17.12 -9.82
N GLY A 28 6.56 16.49 -9.50
CA GLY A 28 7.53 16.99 -8.53
C GLY A 28 8.65 17.81 -9.21
N LEU A 29 9.50 18.44 -8.40
CA LEU A 29 10.63 19.25 -8.87
C LEU A 29 11.65 18.46 -9.74
N PHE A 30 11.64 17.13 -9.63
CA PHE A 30 12.53 16.23 -10.36
C PHE A 30 11.79 15.35 -11.38
N GLY A 31 10.60 15.78 -11.80
CA GLY A 31 9.75 15.05 -12.73
C GLY A 31 8.59 14.31 -12.05
N PRO A 32 7.89 13.45 -12.79
CA PRO A 32 6.74 12.70 -12.28
C PRO A 32 7.11 11.88 -11.05
N LYS A 33 6.28 11.96 -10.02
CA LYS A 33 6.42 11.20 -8.78
C LYS A 33 5.07 10.56 -8.46
N VAL A 34 5.12 9.31 -8.02
CA VAL A 34 3.98 8.61 -7.44
C VAL A 34 3.99 8.81 -5.93
N GLU A 35 2.87 9.21 -5.38
CA GLU A 35 2.64 9.30 -3.94
C GLU A 35 1.59 8.28 -3.51
N LEU A 36 1.87 7.59 -2.41
CA LEU A 36 1.02 6.52 -1.89
C LEU A 36 0.45 6.96 -0.54
N TYR A 37 -0.87 6.88 -0.40
CA TYR A 37 -1.57 7.26 0.82
C TYR A 37 -2.42 6.11 1.34
N LEU A 38 -2.30 5.80 2.63
CA LEU A 38 -3.24 4.87 3.28
C LEU A 38 -4.62 5.50 3.37
N THR A 39 -5.65 4.71 3.08
CA THR A 39 -7.03 5.10 3.41
C THR A 39 -7.33 4.77 4.87
N ASP A 40 -8.43 5.31 5.40
CA ASP A 40 -8.91 4.93 6.73
C ASP A 40 -9.16 3.42 6.85
N LYS A 41 -9.75 2.83 5.79
CA LYS A 41 -9.95 1.38 5.68
C LYS A 41 -8.62 0.62 5.69
N GLY A 42 -7.62 1.11 4.95
CA GLY A 42 -6.27 0.54 4.95
C GLY A 42 -5.59 0.58 6.31
N SER A 43 -5.70 1.72 7.00
CA SER A 43 -5.15 1.88 8.36
C SER A 43 -5.77 0.89 9.36
N VAL A 44 -7.09 0.72 9.29
CA VAL A 44 -7.82 -0.26 10.11
C VAL A 44 -7.41 -1.69 9.76
N PHE A 45 -7.31 -2.03 8.47
CA PHE A 45 -6.89 -3.35 8.01
C PHE A 45 -5.49 -3.73 8.52
N ILE A 46 -4.52 -2.81 8.44
CA ILE A 46 -3.16 -3.06 8.94
C ILE A 46 -3.16 -3.30 10.46
N LYS A 47 -3.99 -2.58 11.22
CA LYS A 47 -4.12 -2.80 12.67
C LYS A 47 -4.65 -4.20 12.99
N PHE A 48 -5.61 -4.70 12.20
CA PHE A 48 -6.11 -6.08 12.34
C PHE A 48 -5.05 -7.11 12.00
N LEU A 49 -4.41 -7.02 10.83
CA LEU A 49 -3.33 -7.94 10.44
C LEU A 49 -2.22 -8.02 11.48
N ARG A 50 -1.81 -6.85 12.02
CA ARG A 50 -0.79 -6.81 13.07
C ARG A 50 -1.25 -7.53 14.33
N LYS A 51 -2.52 -7.36 14.72
CA LYS A 51 -3.09 -8.03 15.89
C LYS A 51 -3.14 -9.55 15.66
N ASP A 52 -3.65 -10.00 14.52
CA ASP A 52 -3.75 -11.42 14.19
C ASP A 52 -2.37 -12.09 14.17
N PHE A 53 -1.36 -11.41 13.62
CA PHE A 53 0.01 -11.90 13.62
C PHE A 53 0.58 -12.01 15.05
N GLN A 54 0.34 -11.00 15.91
CA GLN A 54 0.78 -11.04 17.31
C GLN A 54 0.07 -12.13 18.12
N ASP A 55 -1.21 -12.36 17.86
CA ASP A 55 -2.01 -13.38 18.52
C ASP A 55 -1.61 -14.79 18.04
N SER A 56 -1.20 -14.95 16.78
CA SER A 56 -0.67 -16.22 16.22
C SER A 56 0.73 -16.59 16.71
N ALA A 57 1.48 -15.62 17.25
CA ALA A 57 2.82 -15.82 17.78
C ALA A 57 2.84 -16.14 19.30
N ARG A 58 1.66 -16.30 19.91
CA ARG A 58 1.46 -16.80 21.29
C ARG A 58 1.02 -18.25 21.27
#